data_AF-A0A8J6AR64-F1
#
_entry.id   AF-A0A8J6AR64-F1
#
_cell.length_a   1.000
_cell.length_b   1.000
_cell.length_c   1.000
_cell.angle_alpha   90.00
_cell.angle_beta   90.00
_cell.angle_gamma   90.00
#
_symmetry.space_group_name_H-M   'P 1'
#
loop_
_entity.id
_entity.type
_entity.pdbx_description
1 polymer ?
#
loop_
_entity_poly.entity_id
_entity_poly.type
_entity_poly.pdbx_seq_one_letter_code
_entity_poly.pdbx_strand_id
1 'polypeptide(L)'
;MILLNIPGFGDFMLQNLVLDFNGTLAMDGKLLPGVKAALKKLSDHVLVHVVTADTFCSVAQQIGGTRCQLAVISSDAPADESKAQFVRSLGAETVAAIGNGRNDALMLQEAAVGIAVMQQEGASARTLASADVVIGDILRAFELLLEPRRLVATLRN
;
A
#
# COMPACT_ATOMS: atom_id res chain seq x y z
N MET A 1 -7.73 -13.98 -0.80
CA MET A 1 -6.77 -13.59 -1.86
C MET A 1 -7.50 -12.77 -2.91
N ILE A 2 -6.77 -12.04 -3.77
CA ILE A 2 -7.31 -11.37 -4.97
C ILE A 2 -6.60 -11.94 -6.19
N LEU A 3 -7.37 -12.48 -7.14
CA LEU A 3 -6.84 -12.97 -8.42
C LEU A 3 -6.93 -11.84 -9.45
N LEU A 4 -5.82 -11.59 -10.15
CA LEU A 4 -5.69 -10.49 -11.08
C LEU A 4 -4.99 -10.99 -12.35
N ASN A 5 -5.74 -11.06 -13.44
CA ASN A 5 -5.21 -11.37 -14.77
C ASN A 5 -5.34 -10.09 -15.61
N ILE A 6 -4.21 -9.50 -15.97
CA ILE A 6 -4.14 -8.25 -16.74
C ILE A 6 -3.37 -8.53 -18.03
N PRO A 7 -4.06 -8.59 -19.19
CA PRO A 7 -3.42 -8.78 -20.48
C PRO A 7 -2.30 -7.77 -20.74
N GLY A 8 -1.10 -8.26 -21.04
CA GLY A 8 0.07 -7.42 -21.33
C GLY A 8 0.79 -6.85 -20.10
N PHE A 9 0.28 -7.09 -18.88
CA PHE A 9 0.90 -6.65 -17.63
C PHE A 9 1.30 -7.84 -16.74
N GLY A 10 0.39 -8.80 -16.50
CA GLY A 10 0.72 -10.04 -15.79
C GLY A 10 -0.46 -10.72 -15.11
N ASP A 11 -0.17 -11.92 -14.58
CA ASP A 11 -1.09 -12.75 -13.81
C ASP A 11 -0.60 -12.87 -12.37
N PHE A 12 -1.41 -12.38 -11.44
CA PHE A 12 -1.03 -12.26 -10.04
C PHE A 12 -2.09 -12.89 -9.13
N MET A 13 -1.61 -13.50 -8.05
CA MET A 13 -2.42 -13.89 -6.91
C MET A 13 -1.99 -13.05 -5.72
N LEU A 14 -2.67 -11.92 -5.52
CA LEU A 14 -2.36 -11.02 -4.43
C LEU A 14 -2.84 -11.62 -3.11
N GLN A 15 -1.90 -11.82 -2.19
CA GLN A 15 -2.13 -12.35 -0.86
C GLN A 15 -1.89 -11.29 0.21
N ASN A 16 -1.00 -10.33 -0.08
CA ASN A 16 -0.52 -9.32 0.83
C ASN A 16 -0.86 -7.93 0.30
N LEU A 17 -1.31 -7.06 1.19
CA LEU A 17 -1.44 -5.62 0.95
C LEU A 17 -0.49 -4.89 1.89
N VAL A 18 0.50 -4.21 1.35
CA VAL A 18 1.49 -3.45 2.10
C VAL A 18 1.19 -1.96 1.98
N LEU A 19 1.07 -1.28 3.11
CA LEU A 19 0.61 0.10 3.18
C LEU A 19 1.62 0.94 3.95
N ASP A 20 2.02 2.06 3.37
CA ASP A 20 2.54 3.15 4.18
C ASP A 20 1.44 3.75 5.09
N PHE A 21 1.83 4.47 6.14
CA PHE A 21 0.88 5.07 7.09
C PHE A 21 0.57 6.54 6.80
N ASN A 22 1.53 7.44 6.99
CA ASN A 22 1.28 8.88 6.99
C ASN A 22 1.47 9.46 5.59
N GLY A 23 0.49 10.21 5.08
CA GLY A 23 0.40 10.56 3.66
C GLY A 23 -0.28 9.48 2.81
N THR A 24 -0.61 8.33 3.41
CA THR A 24 -1.28 7.20 2.74
C THR A 24 -2.62 6.88 3.41
N LEU A 25 -2.60 6.29 4.61
CA LEU A 25 -3.79 5.94 5.42
C LEU A 25 -4.24 7.07 6.34
N ALA A 26 -3.29 7.92 6.73
CA ALA A 26 -3.42 8.92 7.75
C ALA A 26 -2.89 10.28 7.28
N MET A 27 -3.38 11.32 7.91
CA MET A 27 -2.86 12.69 7.82
C MET A 27 -2.55 13.14 9.24
N ASP A 28 -1.39 13.75 9.45
CA ASP A 28 -0.93 14.21 10.78
C ASP A 28 -1.04 13.12 11.87
N GLY A 29 -0.74 11.86 11.52
CA GLY A 29 -0.76 10.71 12.42
C GLY A 29 -2.15 10.15 12.73
N LYS A 30 -3.21 10.66 12.11
CA LYS A 30 -4.60 10.22 12.34
C LYS A 30 -5.18 9.58 11.10
N LEU A 31 -5.80 8.41 11.25
CA LEU A 31 -6.47 7.74 10.13
C LEU A 31 -7.52 8.64 9.49
N LEU A 32 -7.54 8.65 8.15
CA LEU A 32 -8.57 9.35 7.40
C LEU A 32 -9.96 8.72 7.66
N PRO A 33 -11.04 9.51 7.60
CA PRO A 33 -12.40 9.01 7.76
C PRO A 33 -12.69 7.84 6.80
N GLY A 34 -13.30 6.77 7.32
CA GLY A 34 -13.66 5.58 6.53
C GLY A 34 -12.55 4.55 6.32
N VAL A 35 -11.27 4.91 6.49
CA VAL A 35 -10.13 3.99 6.25
C VAL A 35 -10.23 2.74 7.11
N LYS A 36 -10.55 2.89 8.40
CA LYS A 36 -10.68 1.76 9.33
C LYS A 36 -11.72 0.73 8.88
N ALA A 37 -12.86 1.19 8.37
CA ALA A 37 -13.91 0.32 7.85
C ALA A 37 -13.49 -0.37 6.55
N ALA A 38 -12.78 0.34 5.68
CA ALA A 38 -12.27 -0.21 4.42
C ALA A 38 -11.16 -1.26 4.66
N LEU A 39 -10.23 -1.00 5.59
CA LEU A 39 -9.20 -1.96 6.02
C LEU A 39 -9.82 -3.26 6.52
N LYS A 40 -10.91 -3.18 7.29
CA LYS A 40 -11.63 -4.38 7.77
C LYS A 40 -12.16 -5.22 6.61
N LYS A 41 -12.76 -4.59 5.59
CA LYS A 41 -13.25 -5.27 4.38
C LYS A 41 -12.10 -5.91 3.60
N LEU A 42 -11.01 -5.17 3.38
CA LEU A 42 -9.84 -5.70 2.68
C LEU A 42 -9.20 -6.88 3.40
N SER A 43 -9.22 -6.87 4.73
CA SER A 43 -8.68 -7.96 5.56
C SER A 43 -9.42 -9.29 5.40
N ASP A 44 -10.61 -9.31 4.79
CA ASP A 44 -11.31 -10.55 4.45
C ASP A 44 -10.76 -11.16 3.14
N HIS A 45 -9.99 -10.39 2.36
CA HIS A 45 -9.42 -10.80 1.08
C HIS A 45 -7.90 -10.91 1.10
N VAL A 46 -7.18 -10.12 1.89
CA VAL A 46 -5.70 -10.13 1.91
C VAL A 46 -5.17 -9.93 3.31
N LEU A 47 -3.94 -10.36 3.56
CA LEU A 47 -3.20 -9.99 4.76
C LEU A 47 -2.76 -8.54 4.62
N VAL A 48 -3.20 -7.68 5.53
CA VAL A 48 -2.90 -6.25 5.48
C VAL A 48 -1.74 -5.93 6.42
N HIS A 49 -0.70 -5.34 5.87
CA HIS A 49 0.51 -4.92 6.57
C HIS A 49 0.64 -3.40 6.50
N VAL A 50 0.83 -2.75 7.65
CA VAL A 50 1.16 -1.33 7.73
C VAL A 50 2.64 -1.23 8.06
N VAL A 51 3.42 -0.62 7.17
CA VAL A 51 4.87 -0.49 7.30
C VAL A 51 5.24 0.96 7.50
N THR A 52 5.89 1.27 8.62
CA THR A 52 6.24 2.64 9.00
C THR A 52 7.45 2.66 9.91
N ALA A 53 8.13 3.81 10.00
CA ALA A 53 9.13 4.03 11.05
C ALA A 53 8.49 4.25 12.45
N ASP A 54 7.18 4.46 12.52
CA ASP A 54 6.38 4.71 13.74
C ASP A 54 7.05 5.65 14.74
N THR A 55 7.56 6.79 14.26
CA THR A 55 8.36 7.75 15.06
C THR A 55 7.64 8.24 16.32
N PHE A 56 6.30 8.24 16.32
CA PHE A 56 5.47 8.70 17.43
C PHE A 56 4.80 7.56 18.21
N CYS A 57 5.13 6.29 17.92
CA CYS A 57 4.56 5.09 18.54
C CYS A 57 3.02 5.08 18.61
N SER A 58 2.36 5.69 17.61
CA SER A 58 0.92 5.96 17.64
C SER A 58 0.14 5.08 16.67
N VAL A 59 0.83 4.45 15.71
CA VAL A 59 0.17 3.69 14.64
C VAL A 59 -0.59 2.49 15.20
N ALA A 60 -0.02 1.78 16.16
CA ALA A 60 -0.67 0.64 16.82
C ALA A 60 -2.05 1.02 17.42
N GLN A 61 -2.16 2.20 18.03
CA GLN A 61 -3.43 2.69 18.58
C GLN A 61 -4.44 3.02 17.47
N GLN A 62 -3.98 3.65 16.40
CA GLN A 62 -4.83 4.07 15.29
C GLN A 62 -5.46 2.87 14.57
N ILE A 63 -4.66 1.85 14.28
CA ILE A 63 -5.13 0.63 13.60
C ILE A 63 -5.76 -0.39 14.57
N GLY A 64 -5.75 -0.13 15.88
CA GLY A 64 -6.32 -1.03 16.88
C GLY A 64 -7.77 -1.43 16.56
N GLY A 65 -8.08 -2.72 16.62
CA GLY A 65 -9.40 -3.26 16.25
C GLY A 65 -9.59 -3.52 14.75
N THR A 66 -8.57 -3.31 13.92
CA THR A 66 -8.48 -3.94 12.59
C THR A 66 -7.71 -5.26 12.69
N ARG A 67 -7.66 -6.02 11.58
CA ARG A 67 -6.81 -7.23 11.46
C ARG A 67 -5.46 -6.91 10.80
N CYS A 68 -5.04 -5.65 10.81
CA CYS A 68 -3.78 -5.23 10.20
C CYS A 68 -2.59 -5.66 11.07
N GLN A 69 -1.49 -6.05 10.43
CA GLN A 69 -0.19 -6.28 11.06
C GLN A 69 0.64 -5.01 10.97
N LEU A 70 1.24 -4.58 12.07
CA LEU A 70 2.16 -3.45 12.09
C LEU A 70 3.61 -3.96 11.96
N ALA A 71 4.32 -3.48 10.94
CA ALA A 71 5.74 -3.69 10.77
C ALA A 71 6.47 -2.37 10.98
N VAL A 72 7.17 -2.25 12.10
CA VAL A 72 8.00 -1.08 12.40
C VAL A 72 9.39 -1.30 11.83
N ILE A 73 9.81 -0.45 10.89
CA ILE A 73 11.16 -0.51 10.32
C ILE A 73 12.14 0.28 11.18
N SER A 74 13.36 -0.24 11.36
CA SER A 74 14.40 0.43 12.14
C SER A 74 14.84 1.73 11.48
N SER A 75 15.17 2.74 12.29
CA SER A 75 15.78 4.00 11.86
C SER A 75 17.26 3.86 11.44
N ASP A 76 17.88 2.72 11.70
CA ASP A 76 19.31 2.50 11.45
C ASP A 76 19.63 2.14 9.99
N ALA A 77 18.61 1.93 9.17
CA ALA A 77 18.72 1.63 7.74
C ALA A 77 17.88 2.61 6.90
N PRO A 78 18.22 2.82 5.61
CA PRO A 78 17.38 3.60 4.71
C PRO A 78 15.95 3.04 4.68
N ALA A 79 14.97 3.92 4.91
CA ALA A 79 13.58 3.51 5.04
C ALA A 79 13.01 2.93 3.73
N ASP A 80 13.43 3.44 2.57
CA ASP A 80 13.04 2.92 1.26
C ASP A 80 13.50 1.49 1.03
N GLU A 81 14.78 1.21 1.29
CA GLU A 81 15.32 -0.16 1.13
C GLU A 81 14.68 -1.12 2.15
N SER A 82 14.45 -0.66 3.38
CA SER A 82 13.78 -1.48 4.41
C SER A 82 12.36 -1.86 4.02
N LYS A 83 11.59 -0.93 3.44
CA LYS A 83 10.25 -1.22 2.92
C LYS A 83 10.28 -2.15 1.71
N ALA A 84 11.21 -1.97 0.79
CA ALA A 84 11.40 -2.87 -0.35
C ALA A 84 11.77 -4.29 0.10
N GLN A 85 12.69 -4.42 1.06
CA GLN A 85 13.07 -5.70 1.64
C GLN A 85 11.88 -6.39 2.34
N PHE A 86 11.01 -5.62 3.00
CA PHE A 86 9.77 -6.15 3.56
C PHE A 86 8.83 -6.71 2.49
N VAL A 87 8.68 -6.04 1.34
CA VAL A 87 7.92 -6.58 0.20
C VAL A 87 8.54 -7.87 -0.33
N ARG A 88 9.88 -7.90 -0.50
CA ARG A 88 10.59 -9.11 -0.95
C ARG A 88 10.40 -10.30 0.00
N SER A 89 10.42 -10.07 1.31
CA SER A 89 10.29 -11.15 2.29
C SER A 89 8.90 -11.79 2.31
N LEU A 90 7.89 -11.09 1.80
CA LEU A 90 6.52 -11.61 1.62
C LEU A 90 6.31 -12.34 0.28
N GLY A 91 7.30 -12.35 -0.62
CA GLY A 91 7.13 -12.75 -2.01
C GLY A 91 6.51 -11.61 -2.81
N ALA A 92 7.35 -10.82 -3.47
CA ALA A 92 6.98 -9.55 -4.11
C ALA A 92 5.85 -9.70 -5.14
N GLU A 93 5.82 -10.83 -5.86
CA GLU A 93 4.80 -11.21 -6.82
C GLU A 93 3.40 -11.44 -6.22
N THR A 94 3.29 -11.52 -4.90
CA THR A 94 2.04 -11.69 -4.15
C THR A 94 1.54 -10.39 -3.50
N VAL A 95 2.27 -9.29 -3.68
CA VAL A 95 2.07 -8.04 -2.94
C VAL A 95 1.44 -6.99 -3.84
N ALA A 96 0.35 -6.39 -3.36
CA ALA A 96 -0.01 -5.03 -3.75
C ALA A 96 0.53 -4.05 -2.71
N ALA A 97 1.19 -2.98 -3.15
CA ALA A 97 1.75 -1.97 -2.26
C ALA A 97 1.10 -0.60 -2.53
N ILE A 98 0.83 0.16 -1.46
CA ILE A 98 0.29 1.52 -1.57
C ILE A 98 1.10 2.49 -0.72
N GLY A 99 1.50 3.60 -1.32
CA GLY A 99 2.32 4.61 -0.67
C GLY A 99 2.25 5.97 -1.34
N ASN A 100 3.01 6.92 -0.82
CA ASN A 100 2.98 8.33 -1.22
C ASN A 100 4.36 8.99 -1.09
N GLY A 101 5.06 8.71 0.01
CA GLY A 101 6.31 9.35 0.38
C GLY A 101 7.48 8.88 -0.47
N ARG A 102 8.58 9.65 -0.48
CA ARG A 102 9.81 9.31 -1.25
C ARG A 102 10.38 7.94 -0.84
N ASN A 103 10.18 7.56 0.42
CA ASN A 103 10.58 6.27 0.98
C ASN A 103 9.71 5.08 0.49
N ASP A 104 8.63 5.32 -0.24
CA ASP A 104 7.77 4.27 -0.76
C ASP A 104 8.14 3.84 -2.18
N ALA A 105 8.94 4.63 -2.89
CA ALA A 105 9.24 4.40 -4.31
C ALA A 105 9.76 2.99 -4.61
N LEU A 106 10.70 2.49 -3.80
CA LEU A 106 11.26 1.14 -3.99
C LEU A 106 10.26 0.05 -3.62
N MET A 107 9.46 0.26 -2.57
CA MET A 107 8.39 -0.66 -2.15
C MET A 107 7.33 -0.83 -3.25
N LEU A 108 6.93 0.28 -3.89
CA LEU A 108 5.95 0.26 -4.99
C LEU A 108 6.53 -0.41 -6.24
N GLN A 109 7.79 -0.11 -6.58
CA GLN A 109 8.45 -0.69 -7.74
C GLN A 109 8.68 -2.21 -7.60
N GLU A 110 8.90 -2.69 -6.38
CA GLU A 110 9.15 -4.11 -6.12
C GLU A 110 7.87 -4.95 -6.16
N ALA A 111 6.74 -4.39 -5.73
CA ALA A 111 5.47 -5.11 -5.61
C ALA A 111 4.91 -5.56 -6.97
N ALA A 112 4.10 -6.62 -6.98
CA ALA A 112 3.36 -7.06 -8.16
C ALA A 112 2.45 -5.96 -8.73
N VAL A 113 1.86 -5.14 -7.85
CA VAL A 113 1.10 -3.94 -8.21
C VAL A 113 1.46 -2.84 -7.22
N GLY A 114 2.18 -1.82 -7.69
CA GLY A 114 2.48 -0.60 -6.96
C GLY A 114 1.45 0.50 -7.23
N ILE A 115 0.84 1.04 -6.18
CA ILE A 115 -0.15 2.12 -6.28
C ILE A 115 0.34 3.34 -5.50
N ALA A 116 0.47 4.48 -6.18
CA ALA A 116 0.71 5.74 -5.51
C ALA A 116 -0.61 6.48 -5.27
N VAL A 117 -0.80 6.99 -4.07
CA VAL A 117 -1.94 7.86 -3.72
C VAL A 117 -1.47 9.31 -3.57
N MET A 118 -2.25 10.29 -4.02
CA MET A 118 -1.82 11.70 -3.95
C MET A 118 -2.35 12.50 -2.75
N GLN A 119 -3.37 12.01 -2.03
CA GLN A 119 -3.98 12.61 -0.83
C GLN A 119 -4.06 14.16 -0.87
N GLN A 120 -4.20 14.83 0.29
CA GLN A 120 -4.24 16.30 0.33
C GLN A 120 -2.87 16.93 0.57
N GLU A 121 -1.91 16.18 1.11
CA GLU A 121 -0.54 16.63 1.40
C GLU A 121 0.41 16.50 0.19
N GLY A 122 -0.11 16.05 -0.96
CA GLY A 122 0.68 15.77 -2.16
C GLY A 122 1.39 14.43 -2.09
N ALA A 123 2.17 14.09 -3.12
CA ALA A 123 2.97 12.86 -3.18
C ALA A 123 4.37 13.15 -3.75
N SER A 124 5.33 12.29 -3.43
CA SER A 124 6.66 12.38 -4.05
C SER A 124 6.57 12.07 -5.54
N ALA A 125 7.06 12.98 -6.39
CA ALA A 125 7.16 12.74 -7.83
C ALA A 125 7.93 11.44 -8.17
N ARG A 126 8.92 11.08 -7.35
CA ARG A 126 9.67 9.83 -7.50
C ARG A 126 8.76 8.62 -7.30
N THR A 127 7.93 8.63 -6.27
CA THR A 127 6.99 7.55 -5.94
C THR A 127 5.90 7.43 -7.01
N LEU A 128 5.41 8.57 -7.51
CA LEU A 128 4.47 8.58 -8.65
C LEU A 128 5.08 7.92 -9.90
N ALA A 129 6.35 8.19 -10.20
CA ALA A 129 7.05 7.62 -11.35
C ALA A 129 7.41 6.13 -11.17
N SER A 130 7.42 5.63 -9.94
CA SER A 130 7.73 4.23 -9.61
C SER A 130 6.48 3.33 -9.50
N ALA A 131 5.28 3.91 -9.54
CA ALA A 131 4.02 3.17 -9.38
C ALA A 131 3.43 2.75 -10.73
N ASP A 132 2.71 1.62 -10.73
CA ASP A 132 1.92 1.17 -11.88
C ASP A 132 0.64 1.98 -12.02
N VAL A 133 0.03 2.36 -10.89
CA VAL A 133 -1.21 3.15 -10.83
C VAL A 133 -1.02 4.37 -9.94
N VAL A 134 -1.50 5.52 -10.40
CA VAL A 134 -1.62 6.74 -9.60
C VAL A 134 -3.08 7.05 -9.39
N ILE A 135 -3.50 7.27 -8.14
CA ILE A 135 -4.89 7.59 -7.79
C ILE A 135 -4.98 8.69 -6.73
N GLY A 136 -6.12 9.38 -6.69
CA GLY A 136 -6.29 10.55 -5.83
C GLY A 136 -6.21 10.24 -4.33
N ASP A 137 -6.88 9.18 -3.86
CA ASP A 137 -6.99 8.87 -2.43
C ASP A 137 -7.01 7.37 -2.14
N ILE A 138 -6.71 7.04 -0.89
CA ILE A 138 -6.60 5.66 -0.38
C ILE A 138 -7.91 4.87 -0.42
N LEU A 139 -9.07 5.52 -0.24
CA LEU A 139 -10.34 4.80 -0.28
C LEU A 139 -10.65 4.35 -1.71
N ARG A 140 -10.36 5.20 -2.70
CA ARG A 140 -10.44 4.81 -4.12
C ARG A 140 -9.40 3.75 -4.47
N ALA A 141 -8.18 3.83 -3.92
CA ALA A 141 -7.16 2.78 -4.10
C ALA A 141 -7.64 1.43 -3.55
N PHE A 142 -8.27 1.41 -2.39
CA PHE A 142 -8.88 0.19 -1.83
C PHE A 142 -10.01 -0.36 -2.69
N GLU A 143 -10.83 0.51 -3.30
CA GLU A 143 -11.86 0.07 -4.24
C GLU A 143 -11.27 -0.59 -5.50
N LEU A 144 -10.08 -0.21 -5.95
CA LEU A 144 -9.40 -0.89 -7.06
C LEU A 144 -9.09 -2.35 -6.74
N LEU A 145 -8.72 -2.64 -5.50
CA LEU A 145 -8.45 -4.00 -5.02
C LEU A 145 -9.73 -4.80 -4.78
N LEU A 146 -10.80 -4.15 -4.34
CA LEU A 146 -12.11 -4.79 -4.12
C LEU A 146 -12.91 -4.99 -5.43
N GLU A 147 -12.63 -4.19 -6.47
CA GLU A 147 -13.18 -4.34 -7.82
C GLU A 147 -12.03 -4.44 -8.85
N PRO A 148 -11.35 -5.60 -8.94
CA PRO A 148 -10.14 -5.78 -9.74
C PRO A 148 -10.30 -5.46 -11.23
N ARG A 149 -11.53 -5.49 -11.77
CA ARG A 149 -11.79 -5.10 -13.17
C ARG A 149 -11.36 -3.66 -13.47
N ARG A 150 -11.36 -2.77 -12.46
CA ARG A 150 -10.86 -1.40 -12.60
C ARG A 150 -9.35 -1.39 -12.83
N LEU A 151 -8.58 -2.19 -12.08
CA LEU A 151 -7.13 -2.35 -12.31
C LEU A 151 -6.85 -2.92 -13.70
N VAL A 152 -7.60 -3.94 -14.12
CA VAL A 152 -7.48 -4.50 -15.47
C VAL A 152 -7.71 -3.44 -16.53
N ALA A 153 -8.74 -2.60 -16.38
CA ALA A 153 -9.01 -1.53 -17.34
C ALA A 153 -7.90 -0.47 -17.40
N THR A 154 -7.21 -0.22 -16.29
CA THR A 154 -6.12 0.75 -16.20
C THR A 154 -4.80 0.23 -16.77
N LEU A 155 -4.48 -1.05 -16.54
CA LEU A 155 -3.14 -1.61 -16.78
C LEU A 155 -3.04 -2.53 -18.00
N ARG A 156 -4.16 -2.91 -18.62
CA ARG A 156 -4.11 -3.75 -19.84
C ARG A 156 -3.57 -2.97 -21.04
N ASN A 157 -2.83 -3.67 -21.90
CA ASN A 157 -2.42 -3.17 -23.22
C ASN A 157 -3.49 -3.42 -24.30
#